data_AF-A0A3R7HN11-F1
#
_entry.id   AF-A0A3R7HN11-F1
#
_cell.length_a   1.000
_cell.length_b   1.000
_cell.length_c   1.000
_cell.angle_alpha   90.00
_cell.angle_beta   90.00
_cell.angle_gamma   90.00
#
_symmetry.space_group_name_H-M   'P 1'
#
loop_
_entity.id
_entity.type
_entity.pdbx_description
1 polymer ?
#
loop_
_entity_poly.entity_id
_entity_poly.type
_entity_poly.pdbx_seq_one_letter_code
_entity_poly.pdbx_strand_id
1 'polypeptide(L)'
;MFSSGVPAREIARRQELTLEAVYEKRYRWLDKRMAGLSDAPCGGAPLKLSPEQVEQLKVWATLEALTAPELLTRLEEKFGIRVHRNTLTGVLKRAGLVWKRTRRSLKKAGRTTVPTSPI
;
A
#
# COMPACT_ATOMS: atom_id res chain seq x y z
N MET A 1 32.09 20.84 -3.54
CA MET A 1 31.74 20.91 -4.98
C MET A 1 30.93 19.67 -5.37
N PHE A 2 29.95 19.81 -6.26
CA PHE A 2 29.31 18.67 -6.93
C PHE A 2 30.23 18.18 -8.07
N SER A 3 30.09 16.93 -8.50
CA SER A 3 31.04 16.26 -9.42
C SER A 3 31.19 16.96 -10.78
N SER A 4 30.17 17.68 -11.23
CA SER A 4 30.18 18.47 -12.48
C SER A 4 30.70 19.90 -12.33
N GLY A 5 31.19 20.29 -11.15
CA GLY A 5 31.64 21.66 -10.87
C GLY A 5 30.50 22.70 -10.75
N VAL A 6 29.24 22.28 -10.95
CA VAL A 6 28.07 23.16 -10.90
C VAL A 6 27.78 23.57 -9.44
N PRO A 7 27.50 24.86 -9.17
CA PRO A 7 27.15 25.32 -7.83
C PRO A 7 25.76 24.82 -7.39
N ALA A 8 25.60 24.58 -6.08
CA ALA A 8 24.34 24.07 -5.51
C ALA A 8 23.11 24.94 -5.84
N ARG A 9 23.31 26.27 -5.92
CA ARG A 9 22.26 27.24 -6.31
C ARG A 9 21.71 26.99 -7.70
N GLU A 10 22.58 26.66 -8.65
CA GLU A 10 22.18 26.38 -10.03
C GLU A 10 21.43 25.04 -10.12
N ILE A 11 21.86 24.04 -9.34
CA ILE A 11 21.18 22.74 -9.24
C ILE A 11 19.78 22.91 -8.64
N ALA A 12 19.67 23.67 -7.54
CA ALA A 12 18.41 23.99 -6.89
C ALA A 12 17.43 24.65 -7.87
N ARG A 13 17.88 25.64 -8.64
CA ARG A 13 17.08 26.30 -9.68
C ARG A 13 16.62 25.33 -10.77
N ARG A 14 17.51 24.49 -11.30
CA ARG A 14 17.19 23.52 -12.38
C ARG A 14 16.23 22.42 -11.95
N GLN A 15 16.28 22.01 -10.68
CA GLN A 15 15.46 20.92 -10.14
C GLN A 15 14.24 21.44 -9.38
N GLU A 16 14.02 22.75 -9.32
CA GLU A 16 12.96 23.40 -8.54
C GLU A 16 12.95 22.95 -7.06
N LEU A 17 14.14 22.78 -6.49
CA LEU A 17 14.34 22.36 -5.11
C LEU A 17 14.86 23.52 -4.26
N THR A 18 14.69 23.41 -2.95
CA THR A 18 15.39 24.29 -2.01
C THR A 18 16.87 23.95 -1.96
N LEU A 19 17.71 24.93 -1.61
CA LEU A 19 19.14 24.73 -1.41
C LEU A 19 19.44 23.67 -0.35
N GLU A 20 18.65 23.65 0.71
CA GLU A 20 18.75 22.67 1.79
C GLU A 20 18.52 21.24 1.28
N ALA A 21 17.46 21.01 0.49
CA ALA A 21 17.17 19.70 -0.09
C ALA A 21 18.31 19.20 -1.00
N VAL A 22 18.97 20.10 -1.73
CA VAL A 22 20.14 19.77 -2.55
C VAL A 22 21.32 19.31 -1.69
N TYR A 23 21.61 19.99 -0.58
CA TYR A 23 22.65 19.58 0.35
C TYR A 23 22.31 18.29 1.10
N GLU A 24 21.07 18.13 1.54
CA GLU A 24 20.60 16.95 2.23
C GLU A 24 20.70 15.70 1.35
N LYS A 25 20.23 15.77 0.10
CA LYS A 25 20.38 14.70 -0.88
C LYS A 25 21.85 14.33 -1.13
N ARG A 26 22.73 15.34 -1.21
CA ARG A 26 24.18 15.12 -1.35
C ARG A 26 24.75 14.41 -0.13
N TYR A 27 24.38 14.84 1.08
CA TYR A 27 24.85 14.21 2.31
C TYR A 27 24.42 12.74 2.38
N ARG A 28 23.12 12.47 2.13
CA ARG A 28 22.58 11.11 2.07
C ARG A 28 23.28 10.24 1.02
N TRP A 29 23.61 10.82 -0.14
CA TRP A 29 24.37 10.12 -1.19
C TRP A 29 25.81 9.79 -0.77
N LEU A 30 26.50 10.71 -0.09
CA LEU A 30 27.87 10.46 0.39
C LEU A 30 27.92 9.40 1.49
N ASP A 31 26.92 9.41 2.38
CA ASP A 31 26.76 8.45 3.48
C ASP A 31 26.43 7.05 2.95
N LYS A 32 25.35 6.92 2.16
CA LYS A 32 24.80 5.61 1.76
C LYS A 32 25.32 5.09 0.42
N ARG A 33 25.86 5.97 -0.44
CA ARG A 33 26.29 5.67 -1.82
C ARG A 33 25.25 4.80 -2.55
N MET A 34 25.70 3.74 -3.20
CA MET A 34 24.84 2.80 -3.93
C MET A 34 23.82 2.09 -3.03
N ALA A 35 24.13 1.85 -1.75
CA ALA A 35 23.19 1.23 -0.82
C ALA A 35 21.98 2.13 -0.50
N GLY A 36 22.07 3.44 -0.77
CA GLY A 36 20.97 4.39 -0.63
C GLY A 36 20.00 4.42 -1.81
N LEU A 37 20.31 3.72 -2.91
CA LEU A 37 19.42 3.62 -4.08
C LEU A 37 18.31 2.59 -3.88
N SER A 38 18.53 1.58 -3.05
CA SER A 38 17.51 0.60 -2.73
C SER A 38 16.38 1.27 -1.96
N ASP A 39 15.13 0.95 -2.34
CA ASP A 39 13.96 1.43 -1.62
C ASP A 39 14.07 1.04 -0.15
N ALA A 40 13.97 2.03 0.74
CA ALA A 40 13.88 1.77 2.16
C ALA A 40 12.58 0.99 2.45
N PRO A 41 12.56 0.07 3.44
CA PRO A 41 11.33 -0.58 3.83
C PRO A 41 10.29 0.49 4.17
N CYS A 42 9.15 0.45 3.47
CA CYS A 42 8.06 1.40 3.67
C CYS A 42 7.70 1.47 5.16
N GLY A 43 7.75 2.66 5.76
CA GLY A 43 7.38 2.86 7.15
C GLY A 43 5.92 2.43 7.37
N GLY A 44 5.72 1.31 8.05
CA GLY A 44 4.39 0.77 8.32
C GLY A 44 4.47 -0.63 8.96
N ALA A 45 3.40 -1.01 9.65
CA ALA A 45 3.29 -2.39 10.15
C ALA A 45 3.24 -3.36 8.97
N PRO A 46 4.05 -4.42 8.96
CA PRO A 46 3.97 -5.44 7.91
C PRO A 46 2.54 -5.98 7.85
N LEU A 47 2.05 -6.20 6.63
CA LEU A 47 0.75 -6.84 6.47
C LEU A 47 0.80 -8.23 7.13
N LYS A 48 -0.11 -8.47 8.08
CA LYS A 48 -0.26 -9.77 8.74
C LYS A 48 -0.70 -10.90 7.79
N LEU A 49 -1.04 -10.57 6.55
CA LEU A 49 -1.49 -11.50 5.53
C LEU A 49 -0.56 -11.40 4.31
N SER A 50 -0.07 -12.55 3.87
CA SER A 50 0.67 -12.70 2.61
C SER A 50 -0.24 -12.39 1.41
N PRO A 51 0.29 -11.85 0.30
CA PRO A 51 -0.48 -11.64 -0.92
C PRO A 51 -1.26 -12.89 -1.39
N GLU A 52 -0.67 -14.07 -1.25
CA GLU A 52 -1.29 -15.36 -1.61
C GLU A 52 -2.55 -15.64 -0.78
N GLN A 53 -2.47 -15.39 0.52
CA GLN A 53 -3.59 -15.55 1.44
C GLN A 53 -4.72 -14.57 1.12
N VAL A 54 -4.38 -13.36 0.65
CA VAL A 54 -5.36 -12.37 0.21
C VAL A 54 -6.10 -12.85 -1.05
N GLU A 55 -5.42 -13.42 -2.03
CA GLU A 55 -6.08 -13.97 -3.22
C GLU A 55 -7.03 -15.12 -2.87
N GLN A 56 -6.60 -16.03 -2.00
CA GLN A 56 -7.44 -17.15 -1.59
C GLN A 56 -8.68 -16.70 -0.81
N LEU A 57 -8.54 -15.68 0.04
CA LEU A 57 -9.67 -15.00 0.68
C LEU A 57 -10.66 -14.41 -0.33
N LYS A 58 -10.19 -13.79 -1.42
CA LYS A 58 -11.08 -13.25 -2.47
C LYS A 58 -11.87 -14.37 -3.15
N VAL A 59 -11.22 -15.49 -3.44
CA VAL A 59 -11.86 -16.66 -4.08
C VAL A 59 -12.98 -17.19 -3.18
N TRP A 60 -12.69 -17.49 -1.92
CA TRP A 60 -13.69 -17.99 -0.96
C TRP A 60 -14.85 -17.02 -0.80
N ALA A 61 -14.55 -15.73 -0.66
CA ALA A 61 -15.56 -14.74 -0.40
C ALA A 61 -16.44 -14.44 -1.63
N THR A 62 -15.96 -14.75 -2.84
CA THR A 62 -16.70 -14.62 -4.10
C THR A 62 -17.55 -15.86 -4.40
N LEU A 63 -17.02 -17.07 -4.16
CA LEU A 63 -17.70 -18.33 -4.47
C LEU A 63 -18.75 -18.71 -3.44
N GLU A 64 -18.44 -18.58 -2.15
CA GLU A 64 -19.26 -19.15 -1.08
C GLU A 64 -20.11 -18.10 -0.34
N ALA A 65 -19.95 -16.80 -0.67
CA ALA A 65 -20.66 -15.70 -0.03
C ALA A 65 -20.62 -15.77 1.52
N LEU A 66 -19.45 -16.10 2.07
CA LEU A 66 -19.20 -16.23 3.50
C LEU A 66 -19.24 -14.87 4.22
N THR A 67 -19.58 -14.89 5.50
CA THR A 67 -19.48 -13.72 6.38
C THR A 67 -18.06 -13.55 6.94
N ALA A 68 -17.73 -12.34 7.41
CA ALA A 68 -16.43 -12.04 8.00
C ALA A 68 -15.97 -13.01 9.12
N PRO A 69 -16.82 -13.42 10.11
CA PRO A 69 -16.40 -14.38 11.12
C PRO A 69 -16.15 -15.79 10.54
N GLU A 70 -16.95 -16.26 9.58
CA GLU A 70 -16.74 -17.58 8.95
C GLU A 70 -15.41 -17.62 8.17
N LEU A 71 -15.05 -16.53 7.51
CA LEU A 71 -13.74 -16.39 6.85
C LEU A 71 -12.58 -16.36 7.86
N LEU A 72 -12.79 -15.81 9.06
CA LEU A 72 -11.77 -15.84 10.11
C LEU A 72 -11.54 -17.27 10.61
N THR A 73 -12.62 -18.00 10.92
CA THR A 73 -12.53 -19.40 11.36
C THR A 73 -11.83 -20.24 10.32
N ARG A 74 -12.20 -20.11 9.04
CA ARG A 74 -11.57 -20.87 7.95
C ARG A 74 -10.11 -20.50 7.74
N LEU A 75 -9.74 -19.25 7.95
CA LEU A 75 -8.36 -18.78 7.84
C LEU A 75 -7.50 -19.30 8.99
N GLU A 76 -8.06 -19.38 10.20
CA GLU A 76 -7.44 -20.02 11.35
C GLU A 76 -7.26 -21.53 11.12
N GLU A 77 -8.26 -22.23 10.59
CA GLU A 77 -8.17 -23.66 10.26
C GLU A 77 -7.14 -23.98 9.16
N LYS A 78 -7.10 -23.18 8.09
CA LYS A 78 -6.22 -23.44 6.93
C LYS A 78 -4.78 -22.99 7.14
N PHE A 79 -4.58 -21.85 7.79
CA PHE A 79 -3.26 -21.21 7.89
C PHE A 79 -2.77 -21.02 9.33
N GLY A 80 -3.59 -21.29 10.35
CA GLY A 80 -3.23 -21.09 11.76
C GLY A 80 -3.09 -19.62 12.16
N ILE A 81 -3.59 -18.69 11.35
CA ILE A 81 -3.39 -17.25 11.55
C ILE A 81 -4.64 -16.63 12.18
N ARG A 82 -4.46 -16.01 13.35
CA ARG A 82 -5.52 -15.25 14.00
C ARG A 82 -5.39 -13.76 13.67
N VAL A 83 -6.32 -13.25 12.86
CA VAL A 83 -6.41 -11.83 12.49
C VAL A 83 -7.66 -11.19 13.04
N HIS A 84 -7.58 -9.90 13.39
CA HIS A 84 -8.74 -9.15 13.82
C HIS A 84 -9.69 -8.89 12.65
N ARG A 85 -11.00 -8.86 12.90
CA ARG A 85 -12.03 -8.61 11.88
C ARG A 85 -11.75 -7.36 11.04
N ASN A 86 -11.29 -6.28 11.67
CA ASN A 86 -10.98 -5.03 10.97
C ASN A 86 -9.82 -5.16 9.98
N THR A 87 -8.85 -6.04 10.27
CA THR A 87 -7.74 -6.33 9.35
C THR A 87 -8.28 -7.06 8.11
N LEU A 88 -9.16 -8.05 8.31
CA LEU A 88 -9.80 -8.78 7.23
C LEU A 88 -10.66 -7.86 6.35
N THR A 89 -11.53 -7.04 6.96
CA THR A 89 -12.38 -6.12 6.21
C THR A 89 -11.57 -5.04 5.49
N GLY A 90 -10.48 -4.55 6.10
CA GLY A 90 -9.57 -3.59 5.46
C GLY A 90 -8.81 -4.18 4.28
N VAL A 91 -8.40 -5.44 4.36
CA VAL A 91 -7.75 -6.19 3.28
C VAL A 91 -8.73 -6.42 2.12
N LEU A 92 -9.94 -6.89 2.42
CA LEU A 92 -10.98 -7.10 1.41
C LEU A 92 -11.45 -5.79 0.76
N LYS A 93 -11.54 -4.70 1.53
CA LYS A 93 -11.84 -3.37 0.98
C LYS A 93 -10.75 -2.89 0.01
N ARG A 94 -9.47 -3.11 0.33
CA ARG A 94 -8.35 -2.82 -0.59
C ARG A 94 -8.39 -3.70 -1.84
N ALA A 95 -8.87 -4.94 -1.70
CA ALA A 95 -9.17 -5.83 -2.82
C ALA A 95 -10.44 -5.43 -3.63
N GLY A 96 -11.14 -4.37 -3.22
CA GLY A 96 -12.35 -3.90 -3.89
C GLY A 96 -13.60 -4.69 -3.56
N LEU A 97 -13.62 -5.46 -2.47
CA LEU A 97 -14.78 -6.23 -2.01
C LEU A 97 -15.37 -5.61 -0.74
N VAL A 98 -16.69 -5.38 -0.73
CA VAL A 98 -17.40 -4.81 0.43
C VAL A 98 -18.67 -5.61 0.73
N TRP A 99 -18.85 -5.97 2.01
CA TRP A 99 -20.10 -6.58 2.48
C TRP A 99 -21.18 -5.51 2.63
N LYS A 100 -22.39 -5.82 2.15
CA LYS A 100 -23.57 -5.02 2.52
C LYS A 100 -24.09 -5.48 3.88
N ARG A 101 -24.68 -4.55 4.62
CA ARG A 101 -25.15 -4.73 6.01
C ARG A 101 -26.11 -5.92 6.20
N THR A 102 -26.88 -6.30 5.16
CA THR A 102 -27.92 -7.35 5.21
C THR A 102 -27.68 -8.54 4.28
N ARG A 103 -26.56 -8.60 3.55
CA ARG A 103 -26.28 -9.72 2.62
C ARG A 103 -24.97 -10.39 2.98
N ARG A 104 -24.95 -11.73 2.91
CA ARG A 104 -23.74 -12.54 3.11
C ARG A 104 -22.76 -12.43 1.93
N SER A 105 -23.24 -12.00 0.76
CA SER A 105 -22.40 -11.81 -0.43
C SER A 105 -21.67 -10.45 -0.47
N LEU A 106 -20.45 -10.49 -1.02
CA LEU A 106 -19.66 -9.32 -1.34
C LEU A 106 -20.05 -8.77 -2.71
N LYS A 107 -20.09 -7.44 -2.85
CA LYS A 107 -20.08 -6.80 -4.17
C LYS A 107 -18.72 -6.17 -4.43
N LYS A 108 -18.34 -6.15 -5.71
CA LYS A 108 -17.26 -5.29 -6.20
C LYS A 108 -17.64 -3.85 -5.86
N ALA A 109 -16.80 -3.18 -5.08
CA ALA A 109 -16.90 -1.76 -4.86
C ALA A 109 -16.73 -1.08 -6.22
N GLY A 110 -17.83 -0.57 -6.78
CA GLY A 110 -17.74 0.36 -7.88
C GLY A 110 -16.89 1.52 -7.38
N ARG A 111 -15.77 1.81 -8.06
CA ARG A 111 -15.12 3.11 -7.89
C ARG A 111 -16.22 4.11 -8.25
N THR A 112 -16.66 4.92 -7.30
CA THR A 112 -17.51 6.08 -7.60
C THR A 112 -16.66 6.97 -8.50
N THR A 113 -16.76 6.78 -9.80
CA THR A 113 -16.21 7.70 -10.79
C THR A 113 -17.07 8.95 -10.64
N VAL A 114 -16.58 9.91 -9.87
CA VAL A 114 -17.16 11.24 -9.87
C VAL A 114 -16.97 11.76 -11.29
N PRO A 115 -18.03 12.04 -12.07
CA PRO A 115 -17.86 12.65 -13.37
C PRO A 115 -17.26 14.03 -13.15
N THR A 116 -16.00 14.20 -13.56
CA THR A 116 -15.35 15.50 -13.61
C THR A 116 -15.94 16.23 -14.81
N SER A 117 -16.93 17.08 -14.57
CA SER A 117 -17.42 18.01 -15.57
C SER A 117 -16.33 19.04 -15.87
N PRO A 118 -15.91 19.23 -17.13
CA PRO A 118 -15.06 20.35 -17.48
C PRO A 118 -15.87 21.66 -17.38
N ILE A 119 -15.27 22.66 -16.73
CA ILE A 119 -15.67 24.08 -16.84
C ILE A 119 -14.98 24.64 -18.08
#